data_AF-A0A806JBZ2-F1
#
_entry.id   AF-A0A806JBZ2-F1
#
_cell.length_a   1.000
_cell.length_b   1.000
_cell.length_c   1.000
_cell.angle_alpha   90.00
_cell.angle_beta   90.00
_cell.angle_gamma   90.00
#
_symmetry.space_group_name_H-M   'P 1'
#
loop_
_entity.id
_entity.type
_entity.pdbx_description
1 polymer ?
#
loop_
_entity_poly.entity_id
_entity_poly.type
_entity_poly.pdbx_seq_one_letter_code
_entity_poly.pdbx_strand_id
1 'polypeptide(L)'
;MKVPSIAILVSLLSLNCWANDEIVRSQQENQHQLQQIQQHQQSRWVSQHQFQSQTKAQDNSTATEHYCLRYNRLQITGVTLIDPLSFQPLPYECLNENRLNQLSRDLTQAYLDKGYIHNPFQFEDDGSKTLILRVTEGKVAKLTGEVRK
;
A
#
# COMPACT_ATOMS: atom_id res chain seq x y z
N MET A 1 -15.44 -11.28 80.14
CA MET A 1 -16.78 -11.12 79.51
C MET A 1 -16.57 -10.80 78.03
N LYS A 2 -17.48 -11.27 77.18
CA LYS A 2 -17.37 -11.49 75.74
C LYS A 2 -17.33 -10.18 74.91
N VAL A 3 -16.45 -10.14 73.92
CA VAL A 3 -16.54 -9.33 72.68
C VAL A 3 -17.43 -10.11 71.68
N PRO A 4 -18.08 -9.51 70.66
CA PRO A 4 -17.39 -8.98 69.45
C PRO A 4 -18.06 -7.70 68.87
N SER A 5 -17.40 -6.69 68.29
CA SER A 5 -16.50 -6.65 67.11
C SER A 5 -17.05 -7.41 65.90
N ILE A 6 -17.88 -6.77 65.06
CA ILE A 6 -18.04 -7.00 63.60
C ILE A 6 -19.03 -5.93 63.12
N ALA A 7 -18.58 -4.92 62.37
CA ALA A 7 -19.39 -4.21 61.37
C ALA A 7 -18.60 -3.07 60.67
N ILE A 8 -17.31 -3.25 60.36
CA ILE A 8 -16.61 -2.35 59.43
C ILE A 8 -15.68 -3.19 58.56
N LEU A 9 -16.23 -4.04 57.70
CA LEU A 9 -15.45 -4.76 56.68
C LEU A 9 -16.31 -5.09 55.44
N VAL A 10 -17.22 -4.19 55.05
CA VAL A 10 -17.98 -4.32 53.79
C VAL A 10 -18.06 -2.97 53.10
N SER A 11 -16.95 -2.49 52.51
CA SER A 11 -17.01 -1.38 51.57
C SER A 11 -15.89 -1.32 50.51
N LEU A 12 -14.96 -2.27 50.48
CA LEU A 12 -13.81 -2.22 49.55
C LEU A 12 -13.86 -3.20 48.37
N LEU A 13 -14.95 -3.97 48.20
CA LEU A 13 -15.07 -4.96 47.10
C LEU A 13 -15.94 -4.52 45.92
N SER A 14 -16.58 -3.34 45.96
CA SER A 14 -17.47 -2.86 44.89
C SER A 14 -16.85 -1.81 43.96
N LEU A 15 -15.63 -1.32 44.22
CA LEU A 15 -15.00 -0.26 43.42
C LEU A 15 -14.14 -0.76 42.24
N ASN A 16 -13.92 -2.07 42.10
CA ASN A 16 -13.01 -2.62 41.08
C ASN A 16 -13.70 -3.25 39.85
N CYS A 17 -15.04 -3.38 39.83
CA CYS A 17 -15.72 -3.95 38.65
C CYS A 17 -15.79 -2.97 37.47
N TRP A 18 -15.96 -1.67 37.75
CA TRP A 18 -16.27 -0.68 36.71
C TRP A 18 -15.04 -0.26 35.90
N ALA A 19 -13.85 -0.34 36.50
CA ALA A 19 -12.59 -0.06 35.82
C ALA A 19 -12.18 -1.18 34.85
N ASN A 20 -12.52 -2.43 35.15
CA ASN A 20 -12.18 -3.56 34.30
C ASN A 20 -13.04 -3.61 33.03
N ASP A 21 -14.33 -3.25 33.10
CA ASP A 21 -15.21 -3.27 31.93
C ASP A 21 -14.81 -2.22 30.88
N GLU A 22 -14.40 -1.03 31.30
CA GLU A 22 -13.93 0.02 30.38
C GLU A 22 -12.59 -0.34 29.70
N ILE A 23 -11.69 -0.99 30.45
CA ILE A 23 -10.43 -1.50 29.90
C ILE A 23 -10.69 -2.63 28.89
N VAL A 24 -11.59 -3.57 29.20
CA VAL A 24 -11.96 -4.66 28.28
C VAL A 24 -12.64 -4.12 27.03
N ARG A 25 -13.55 -3.15 27.17
CA ARG A 25 -14.20 -2.50 26.03
C ARG A 25 -13.23 -1.75 25.14
N SER A 26 -12.36 -0.93 25.71
CA SER A 26 -11.34 -0.21 24.94
C SER A 26 -10.38 -1.16 24.23
N GLN A 27 -10.05 -2.32 24.84
CA GLN A 27 -9.24 -3.34 24.20
C GLN A 27 -9.96 -4.00 23.01
N GLN A 28 -11.26 -4.31 23.13
CA GLN A 28 -12.06 -4.84 22.02
C GLN A 28 -12.20 -3.84 20.88
N GLU A 29 -12.44 -2.56 21.18
CA GLU A 29 -12.54 -1.50 20.17
C GLU A 29 -11.22 -1.35 19.40
N ASN A 30 -10.07 -1.39 20.08
CA ASN A 30 -8.75 -1.38 19.44
C ASN A 30 -8.54 -2.60 18.52
N GLN A 31 -8.96 -3.80 18.94
CA GLN A 31 -8.86 -5.00 18.11
C GLN A 31 -9.69 -4.89 16.84
N HIS A 32 -10.91 -4.35 16.94
CA HIS A 32 -11.76 -4.11 15.78
C HIS A 32 -11.16 -3.07 14.82
N GLN A 33 -10.62 -1.97 15.34
CA GLN A 33 -9.95 -0.97 14.51
C GLN A 33 -8.74 -1.55 13.77
N LEU A 34 -7.92 -2.37 14.45
CA LEU A 34 -6.79 -3.04 13.83
C LEU A 34 -7.21 -4.01 12.71
N GLN A 35 -8.29 -4.77 12.92
CA GLN A 35 -8.82 -5.64 11.87
C GLN A 35 -9.28 -4.85 10.64
N GLN A 36 -9.96 -3.71 10.84
CA GLN A 36 -10.42 -2.87 9.73
C GLN A 36 -9.26 -2.28 8.93
N ILE A 37 -8.19 -1.87 9.62
CA ILE A 37 -6.97 -1.38 8.96
C ILE A 37 -6.30 -2.51 8.16
N GLN A 38 -6.19 -3.72 8.71
CA GLN A 38 -5.62 -4.87 8.01
C GLN A 38 -6.44 -5.24 6.76
N GLN A 39 -7.76 -5.27 6.86
CA GLN A 39 -8.63 -5.56 5.71
C GLN A 39 -8.50 -4.49 4.60
N HIS A 40 -8.45 -3.21 4.97
CA HIS A 40 -8.22 -2.13 4.01
C HIS A 40 -6.85 -2.24 3.34
N GLN A 41 -5.80 -2.55 4.09
CA GLN A 41 -4.46 -2.74 3.54
C GLN A 41 -4.40 -3.94 2.60
N GLN A 42 -5.05 -5.06 2.96
CA GLN A 42 -5.11 -6.25 2.11
C GLN A 42 -5.89 -5.99 0.82
N SER A 43 -7.02 -5.30 0.89
CA SER A 43 -7.82 -4.90 -0.27
C SER A 43 -7.04 -3.96 -1.20
N ARG A 44 -6.30 -3.00 -0.63
CA ARG A 44 -5.40 -2.10 -1.38
C ARG A 44 -4.26 -2.87 -2.04
N TRP A 45 -3.64 -3.81 -1.33
CA TRP A 45 -2.57 -4.65 -1.86
C TRP A 45 -3.06 -5.50 -3.03
N VAL A 46 -4.20 -6.17 -2.90
CA VAL A 46 -4.81 -6.94 -4.00
C VAL A 46 -5.13 -6.03 -5.17
N SER A 47 -5.79 -4.88 -4.95
CA SER A 47 -6.10 -3.93 -6.03
C SER A 47 -4.85 -3.43 -6.76
N GLN A 48 -3.73 -3.25 -6.06
CA GLN A 48 -2.46 -2.80 -6.63
C GLN A 48 -1.70 -3.91 -7.37
N HIS A 49 -1.83 -5.17 -6.93
CA HIS A 49 -1.06 -6.31 -7.48
C HIS A 49 -1.89 -7.24 -8.38
N GLN A 50 -3.22 -7.07 -8.45
CA GLN A 50 -4.08 -7.80 -9.38
C GLN A 50 -3.75 -7.43 -10.84
N PHE A 51 -3.22 -6.23 -11.09
CA PHE A 51 -2.66 -5.82 -12.39
C PHE A 51 -1.36 -6.56 -12.76
N GLN A 52 -0.64 -7.15 -11.79
CA GLN A 52 0.57 -7.94 -12.05
C GLN A 52 0.28 -9.44 -12.23
N SER A 53 -0.91 -9.91 -11.84
CA SER A 53 -1.18 -11.35 -11.65
C SER A 53 -2.18 -11.94 -12.64
N GLN A 54 -2.10 -11.63 -13.94
CA GLN A 54 -2.81 -12.42 -14.97
C GLN A 54 -2.01 -12.52 -16.27
N THR A 55 -1.17 -13.55 -16.34
CA THR A 55 -0.82 -14.19 -17.62
C THR A 55 -1.73 -15.39 -17.79
N LYS A 56 -2.84 -15.20 -18.50
CA LYS A 56 -3.44 -16.14 -19.46
C LYS A 56 -4.53 -15.39 -20.21
N ALA A 57 -4.22 -15.08 -21.46
CA ALA A 57 -5.10 -14.44 -22.41
C ALA A 57 -6.43 -15.19 -22.52
N GLN A 58 -7.52 -14.49 -22.23
CA GLN A 58 -8.80 -14.75 -22.87
C GLN A 58 -9.04 -13.60 -23.84
N ASP A 59 -9.02 -13.98 -25.11
CA ASP A 59 -9.22 -13.24 -26.35
C ASP A 59 -10.36 -12.21 -26.29
N ASN A 60 -10.05 -11.01 -25.79
CA ASN A 60 -10.78 -9.74 -26.01
C ASN A 60 -9.80 -8.54 -26.14
N SER A 61 -8.48 -8.82 -26.15
CA SER A 61 -7.41 -7.81 -26.13
C SER A 61 -7.30 -7.00 -27.43
N THR A 62 -7.89 -7.48 -28.52
CA THR A 62 -7.87 -6.80 -29.82
C THR A 62 -8.62 -5.46 -29.80
N ALA A 63 -9.60 -5.28 -28.92
CA ALA A 63 -10.37 -4.04 -28.86
C ALA A 63 -9.58 -2.86 -28.26
N THR A 64 -8.83 -3.07 -27.16
CA THR A 64 -8.07 -1.99 -26.49
C THR A 64 -6.69 -1.73 -27.08
N GLU A 65 -6.13 -2.70 -27.83
CA GLU A 65 -4.87 -2.52 -28.55
C GLU A 65 -4.91 -1.37 -29.56
N HIS A 66 -6.09 -1.07 -30.13
CA HIS A 66 -6.25 -0.12 -31.23
C HIS A 66 -6.58 1.31 -30.79
N TYR A 67 -6.94 1.55 -29.52
CA TYR A 67 -7.31 2.90 -29.06
C TYR A 67 -6.15 3.60 -28.35
N CYS A 68 -5.67 4.68 -28.96
CA CYS A 68 -4.71 5.57 -28.30
C CYS A 68 -5.42 6.43 -27.25
N LEU A 69 -4.82 6.49 -26.06
CA LEU A 69 -5.19 7.44 -25.03
C LEU A 69 -4.93 8.86 -25.52
N ARG A 70 -5.67 9.82 -24.95
CA ARG A 70 -5.64 11.23 -25.36
C ARG A 70 -4.46 12.00 -24.74
N TYR A 71 -3.29 11.36 -24.67
CA TYR A 71 -2.05 11.95 -24.17
C TYR A 71 -1.03 12.03 -25.30
N ASN A 72 -0.39 13.19 -25.41
CA ASN A 72 0.58 13.44 -26.47
C ASN A 72 2.02 13.23 -25.99
N ARG A 73 2.20 13.11 -24.67
CA ARG A 73 3.50 13.01 -24.00
C ARG A 73 3.35 12.19 -22.73
N LEU A 74 4.40 11.44 -22.41
CA LEU A 74 4.63 10.86 -21.10
C LEU A 74 5.77 11.64 -20.41
N GLN A 75 5.60 11.97 -19.14
CA GLN A 75 6.66 12.53 -18.32
C GLN A 75 6.91 11.61 -17.11
N ILE A 76 8.11 11.05 -17.03
CA ILE A 76 8.54 10.22 -15.90
C ILE A 76 9.22 11.14 -14.87
N THR A 77 8.77 11.10 -13.62
CA THR A 77 9.27 11.95 -12.53
C THR A 77 9.56 11.15 -11.27
N GLY A 78 10.43 11.69 -10.39
CA GLY A 78 10.78 11.04 -9.12
C GLY A 78 11.78 9.88 -9.25
N VAL A 79 12.42 9.76 -10.42
CA VAL A 79 13.44 8.74 -10.72
C VAL A 79 14.83 9.31 -10.50
N THR A 80 15.62 8.66 -9.64
CA THR A 80 17.04 9.00 -9.41
C THR A 80 17.97 7.79 -9.45
N LEU A 81 17.43 6.58 -9.30
CA LEU A 81 18.21 5.34 -9.20
C LEU A 81 18.40 4.60 -10.52
N ILE A 82 17.58 4.89 -11.55
CA ILE A 82 17.68 4.34 -12.91
C ILE A 82 17.72 5.46 -13.95
N ASP A 83 18.11 5.14 -15.19
CA ASP A 83 17.99 6.09 -16.31
C ASP A 83 16.55 6.09 -16.85
N PRO A 84 15.76 7.16 -16.68
CA PRO A 84 14.38 7.19 -17.15
C PRO A 84 14.26 7.35 -18.67
N LEU A 85 15.31 7.83 -19.36
CA LEU A 85 15.24 8.15 -20.79
C LEU A 85 15.04 6.90 -21.64
N SER A 86 15.61 5.78 -21.21
CA SER A 86 15.48 4.47 -21.87
C SER A 86 14.04 3.93 -21.91
N PHE A 87 13.13 4.49 -21.10
CA PHE A 87 11.73 4.07 -20.99
C PHE A 87 10.76 5.03 -21.68
N GLN A 88 11.26 6.14 -22.22
CA GLN A 88 10.41 7.11 -22.90
C GLN A 88 9.77 6.50 -24.15
N PRO A 89 8.47 6.76 -24.39
CA PRO A 89 7.84 6.41 -25.65
C PRO A 89 8.56 7.06 -26.82
N LEU A 90 8.56 6.38 -27.97
CA LEU A 90 9.06 6.97 -29.21
C LEU A 90 8.19 8.18 -29.59
N PRO A 91 8.76 9.15 -30.35
CA PRO A 91 7.97 10.24 -30.90
C PRO A 91 6.76 9.70 -31.66
N TYR A 92 5.57 10.22 -31.33
CA TYR A 92 4.28 9.83 -31.93
C TYR A 92 3.86 8.37 -31.68
N GLU A 93 4.49 7.68 -30.72
CA GLU A 93 4.04 6.36 -30.28
C GLU A 93 2.64 6.46 -29.66
N CYS A 94 1.76 5.53 -30.06
CA CYS A 94 0.43 5.41 -29.48
C CYS A 94 0.53 4.92 -28.02
N LEU A 95 0.13 5.76 -27.08
CA LEU A 95 0.00 5.36 -25.68
C LEU A 95 -1.35 4.67 -25.46
N ASN A 96 -1.35 3.37 -25.24
CA ASN A 96 -2.52 2.59 -24.86
C ASN A 96 -2.26 1.85 -23.53
N GLU A 97 -3.29 1.19 -23.00
CA GLU A 97 -3.18 0.45 -21.72
C GLU A 97 -2.07 -0.60 -21.74
N ASN A 98 -1.95 -1.35 -22.84
CA ASN A 98 -0.91 -2.38 -22.98
C ASN A 98 0.49 -1.77 -22.93
N ARG A 99 0.71 -0.63 -23.59
CA ARG A 99 2.00 0.06 -23.58
C ARG A 99 2.34 0.62 -22.20
N LEU A 100 1.38 1.18 -21.48
CA LEU A 100 1.56 1.69 -20.11
C LEU A 100 1.81 0.57 -19.10
N ASN A 101 1.15 -0.58 -19.28
CA ASN A 101 1.38 -1.77 -18.48
C ASN A 101 2.77 -2.36 -18.75
N GLN A 102 3.20 -2.40 -20.02
CA GLN A 102 4.56 -2.81 -20.39
C GLN A 102 5.60 -1.89 -19.78
N LEU A 103 5.41 -0.58 -19.88
CA LEU A 103 6.26 0.42 -19.24
C LEU A 103 6.42 0.17 -17.74
N SER A 104 5.31 -0.12 -17.05
CA SER A 104 5.33 -0.38 -15.61
C SER A 104 6.15 -1.62 -15.27
N ARG A 105 6.07 -2.69 -16.09
CA ARG A 105 6.89 -3.89 -15.93
C ARG A 105 8.37 -3.62 -16.20
N ASP A 106 8.68 -2.88 -17.27
CA ASP A 106 10.06 -2.56 -17.65
C ASP A 106 10.76 -1.73 -16.56
N LEU A 107 10.07 -0.72 -16.02
CA LEU A 107 10.58 0.07 -14.90
C LEU A 107 10.76 -0.80 -13.65
N THR A 108 9.78 -1.66 -13.33
CA THR A 108 9.91 -2.60 -12.20
C THR A 108 11.17 -3.44 -12.35
N GLN A 109 11.38 -4.05 -13.53
CA GLN A 109 12.55 -4.87 -13.79
C GLN A 109 13.85 -4.08 -13.65
N ALA A 110 13.91 -2.86 -14.19
CA ALA A 110 15.10 -2.02 -14.10
C ALA A 110 15.49 -1.64 -12.66
N TYR A 111 14.50 -1.43 -11.79
CA TYR A 111 14.75 -1.24 -10.35
C TYR A 111 15.22 -2.53 -9.67
N LEU A 112 14.61 -3.68 -10.00
CA LEU A 112 14.99 -4.98 -9.47
C LEU A 112 16.42 -5.38 -9.86
N ASP A 113 16.83 -5.11 -11.10
CA ASP A 113 18.18 -5.39 -11.59
C ASP A 113 19.25 -4.62 -10.81
N LYS A 114 18.88 -3.49 -10.20
CA LYS A 114 19.75 -2.71 -9.30
C LYS A 114 19.56 -3.00 -7.81
N GLY A 115 18.69 -3.95 -7.46
CA GLY A 115 18.42 -4.37 -6.08
C GLY A 115 17.42 -3.49 -5.32
N TYR A 116 16.68 -2.62 -5.99
CA TYR A 116 15.67 -1.76 -5.37
C TYR A 116 14.28 -2.41 -5.44
N ILE A 117 13.79 -2.92 -4.31
CA ILE A 117 12.57 -3.72 -4.24
C ILE A 117 11.28 -2.92 -3.95
N HIS A 118 11.38 -1.66 -3.53
CA HIS A 118 10.23 -0.86 -3.11
C HIS A 118 10.20 0.50 -3.81
N ASN A 119 9.61 0.54 -5.01
CA ASN A 119 9.48 1.76 -5.83
C ASN A 119 8.08 1.83 -6.45
N PRO A 120 7.04 2.22 -5.70
CA PRO A 120 5.69 2.31 -6.26
C PRO A 120 5.60 3.37 -7.37
N PHE A 121 4.73 3.07 -8.34
CA PHE A 121 4.43 3.90 -9.51
C PHE A 121 3.00 4.43 -9.43
N GLN A 122 2.79 5.66 -9.87
CA GLN A 122 1.46 6.26 -10.01
C GLN A 122 1.37 7.04 -11.32
N PHE A 123 0.31 6.79 -12.09
CA PHE A 123 -0.06 7.61 -13.22
C PHE A 123 -0.98 8.75 -12.75
N GLU A 124 -0.67 9.97 -13.20
CA GLU A 124 -1.39 11.20 -12.87
C GLU A 124 -1.73 11.96 -14.16
N ASP A 125 -2.94 12.53 -14.22
CA ASP A 125 -3.38 13.43 -15.29
C ASP A 125 -3.74 14.78 -14.66
N ASP A 126 -3.04 15.82 -15.09
CA ASP A 126 -3.27 17.21 -14.66
C ASP A 126 -4.10 18.01 -15.66
N GLY A 127 -4.60 17.36 -16.73
CA GLY A 127 -5.36 17.99 -17.81
C GLY A 127 -4.48 18.62 -18.90
N SER A 128 -3.15 18.61 -18.78
CA SER A 128 -2.22 19.24 -19.74
C SER A 128 -1.98 18.44 -21.03
N LYS A 129 -2.66 17.29 -21.20
CA LYS A 129 -2.35 16.27 -22.25
C LYS A 129 -0.98 15.62 -22.10
N THR A 130 -0.32 15.81 -20.97
CA THR A 130 0.87 15.06 -20.55
C THR A 130 0.47 14.08 -19.46
N LEU A 131 0.70 12.79 -19.71
CA LEU A 131 0.56 11.77 -18.68
C LEU A 131 1.81 11.79 -17.79
N ILE A 132 1.63 11.99 -16.49
CA ILE A 132 2.75 11.99 -15.55
C ILE A 132 2.84 10.59 -14.93
N LEU A 133 4.01 9.96 -15.03
CA LEU A 133 4.34 8.76 -14.28
C LEU A 133 5.24 9.17 -13.11
N ARG A 134 4.69 9.17 -11.91
CA ARG A 134 5.41 9.47 -10.68
C ARG A 134 5.96 8.19 -10.07
N VAL A 135 7.26 8.18 -9.81
CA VAL A 135 7.95 7.12 -9.07
C VAL A 135 8.27 7.62 -7.68
N THR A 136 8.02 6.80 -6.66
CA THR A 136 8.46 7.07 -5.30
C THR A 136 9.54 6.06 -4.92
N GLU A 137 10.79 6.51 -4.87
CA GLU A 137 11.91 5.63 -4.53
C GLU A 137 12.03 5.44 -3.02
N GLY A 138 11.81 4.20 -2.57
CA GLY A 138 11.83 3.84 -1.15
C GLY A 138 13.24 3.96 -0.55
N LYS A 139 13.30 4.36 0.72
CA LYS A 139 14.54 4.43 1.50
C LYS A 139 14.39 3.62 2.79
N VAL A 140 15.46 2.93 3.18
CA VAL A 140 15.51 2.23 4.47
C VAL A 140 15.59 3.27 5.58
N ALA A 141 14.57 3.33 6.43
CA ALA A 141 14.52 4.28 7.54
C ALA A 141 15.29 3.75 8.77
N LYS A 142 15.19 2.45 9.06
CA LYS A 142 15.82 1.82 10.23
C LYS A 142 15.98 0.32 10.00
N LEU A 143 17.09 -0.23 10.47
CA LEU A 143 17.30 -1.68 10.60
C LEU A 143 17.34 -2.03 12.09
N THR A 144 16.65 -3.10 12.46
CA THR A 144 16.61 -3.62 13.84
C THR A 144 16.97 -5.09 13.83
N GLY A 145 17.75 -5.54 14.82
CA GLY A 145 18.07 -6.94 15.01
C GLY A 145 18.17 -7.27 16.50
N GLU A 146 17.68 -8.46 16.87
CA GLU A 146 17.85 -9.02 18.21
C GLU A 146 18.97 -10.06 18.18
N VAL A 147 19.97 -9.89 19.04
CA VAL A 147 21.01 -10.91 19.25
C VAL A 147 20.46 -11.93 20.22
N ARG A 148 20.22 -13.17 19.75
CA ARG A 148 19.93 -14.29 20.65
C ARG A 148 21.20 -14.65 21.42
N LYS A 149 21.11 -14.64 22.76
CA LYS A 149 22.16 -15.11 23.68
C LYS A 149 22.13 -16.62 23.81
#